data_AF-A0AA40BIW5-F1
#
_entry.id   AF-A0AA40BIW5-F1
#
_cell.length_a   1.000
_cell.length_b   1.000
_cell.length_c   1.000
_cell.angle_alpha   90.00
_cell.angle_beta   90.00
_cell.angle_gamma   90.00
#
_symmetry.space_group_name_H-M   'P 1'
#
loop_
_entity.id
_entity.type
_entity.pdbx_description
1 polymer ?
#
loop_
_entity_poly.entity_id
_entity_poly.type
_entity_poly.pdbx_seq_one_letter_code
_entity_poly.pdbx_strand_id
1 'polypeptide(L)'
;MKDENGKRKATDDPWSPLATKRMRHNESTEPEKNTPRIPAIPFPEKPAVIEERNGEIEFRVVNNDDERESLIILTGLKCIFQKQLPKMPKDYIARLVYDRTHLSIAIVKKPLEVVGGITYRPFKGRQFAEIVFCAISSDQQVKGYGAHLMSHLKDYVKATSDVMHFLTYADNYAIGYFKKQGFTKEITLDKSVWMGYIKDYEGGTIMQCTMLPRIRYLEMGRMLLKQKECVQAKIRAFSKSHIIHLPPKQWQQQKGGAATPIDHLSIEPIRASGWSPDMDELARQPRHGPNYNQLLHLLNDLQNHPSSWPFLMPVNKDEVADYYDVIKEPMDLSTMESKLEADQYATPEDFIRDARLIVENCRKYNNESTAYAKCATKLEKFMWQQVKAIPEWSHLEP
;
A
#
# COMPACT_ATOMS: atom_id res chain seq x y z
N MET A 1 96.30 3.84 38.55
CA MET A 1 95.35 3.34 39.58
C MET A 1 94.02 4.06 39.30
N LYS A 2 93.11 3.46 38.52
CA LYS A 2 91.96 2.58 38.89
C LYS A 2 90.77 3.30 39.53
N ASP A 3 89.65 3.31 38.76
CA ASP A 3 88.23 3.09 39.12
C ASP A 3 87.57 4.02 40.17
N GLU A 4 86.28 4.41 40.19
CA GLU A 4 85.06 4.07 39.43
C GLU A 4 83.92 5.05 39.85
N ASN A 5 82.92 5.26 38.97
CA ASN A 5 81.49 5.55 39.22
C ASN A 5 81.05 6.66 40.23
N GLY A 6 80.16 7.60 39.94
CA GLY A 6 79.18 7.73 38.86
C GLY A 6 77.98 8.58 39.33
N LYS A 7 78.02 9.88 38.95
CA LYS A 7 76.92 10.84 38.66
C LYS A 7 75.74 11.02 39.63
N ARG A 8 75.53 12.28 40.08
CA ARG A 8 74.27 13.06 39.92
C ARG A 8 74.55 14.57 39.78
N LYS A 9 74.01 15.21 38.73
CA LYS A 9 73.88 16.67 38.48
C LYS A 9 72.40 16.91 38.16
N ALA A 10 71.70 17.77 38.89
CA ALA A 10 71.54 19.22 38.72
C ALA A 10 70.39 19.58 37.74
N THR A 11 69.33 20.11 38.36
CA THR A 11 68.33 21.11 37.95
C THR A 11 68.50 21.79 36.59
N ASP A 12 67.46 21.81 35.73
CA ASP A 12 66.39 22.83 35.66
C ASP A 12 65.37 22.47 34.54
N ASP A 13 64.10 22.81 34.78
CA ASP A 13 62.85 22.61 34.00
C ASP A 13 62.77 23.55 32.76
N PRO A 14 61.69 23.70 31.92
CA PRO A 14 60.40 22.98 31.79
C PRO A 14 59.83 22.86 30.33
N TRP A 15 59.42 21.68 29.85
CA TRP A 15 58.28 21.51 28.91
C TRP A 15 57.96 20.01 28.69
N SER A 16 56.67 19.66 28.64
CA SER A 16 55.98 18.43 28.13
C SER A 16 55.24 17.61 29.22
N PRO A 17 54.12 16.91 28.89
CA PRO A 17 52.82 17.19 29.50
C PRO A 17 52.40 16.08 30.46
N LEU A 18 52.03 16.43 31.69
CA LEU A 18 51.53 15.46 32.67
C LEU A 18 50.01 15.30 32.59
N ALA A 19 49.62 14.06 32.31
CA ALA A 19 48.25 13.56 32.37
C ALA A 19 47.62 13.78 33.75
N THR A 20 46.49 14.48 33.77
CA THR A 20 45.73 14.73 35.00
C THR A 20 44.82 13.55 35.32
N LYS A 21 45.09 12.97 36.48
CA LYS A 21 44.42 11.84 37.13
C LYS A 21 42.93 12.16 37.40
N ARG A 22 42.06 11.27 36.94
CA ARG A 22 40.60 11.25 37.17
C ARG A 22 40.26 11.30 38.66
N MET A 23 39.44 12.28 39.07
CA MET A 23 38.85 12.36 40.41
C MET A 23 37.80 11.25 40.59
N ARG A 24 37.85 10.54 41.72
CA ARG A 24 36.83 9.56 42.13
C ARG A 24 35.62 10.32 42.68
N HIS A 25 34.46 10.17 42.03
CA HIS A 25 33.17 10.52 42.63
C HIS A 25 32.55 9.27 43.24
N ASN A 26 32.09 9.43 44.48
CA ASN A 26 31.48 8.42 45.34
C ASN A 26 30.10 8.02 44.78
N GLU A 27 29.91 6.75 44.43
CA GLU A 27 28.60 6.21 44.02
C GLU A 27 27.72 6.00 45.26
N SER A 28 26.74 6.87 45.44
CA SER A 28 25.56 6.57 46.26
C SER A 28 24.65 5.64 45.46
N THR A 29 24.60 4.37 45.86
CA THR A 29 23.68 3.35 45.36
C THR A 29 22.25 3.66 45.80
N GLU A 30 21.48 4.32 44.93
CA GLU A 30 20.01 4.22 44.99
C GLU A 30 19.58 2.84 44.47
N PRO A 31 18.57 2.18 45.09
CA PRO A 31 18.11 0.89 44.61
C PRO A 31 17.47 1.05 43.23
N GLU A 32 18.00 0.34 42.23
CA GLU A 32 17.38 0.20 40.92
C GLU A 32 15.92 -0.20 41.10
N LYS A 33 15.00 0.72 40.78
CA LYS A 33 13.59 0.37 40.58
C LYS A 33 13.57 -0.63 39.44
N ASN A 34 13.35 -1.89 39.78
CA ASN A 34 13.18 -3.01 38.86
C ASN A 34 11.87 -2.78 38.07
N THR A 35 11.88 -1.85 37.12
CA THR A 35 10.79 -1.71 36.15
C THR A 35 10.76 -2.98 35.33
N PRO A 36 9.64 -3.72 35.30
CA PRO A 36 9.55 -4.95 34.53
C PRO A 36 9.87 -4.62 33.07
N ARG A 37 10.93 -5.25 32.53
CA ARG A 37 11.28 -5.12 31.11
C ARG A 37 10.09 -5.61 30.29
N ILE A 38 9.42 -4.69 29.61
CA ILE A 38 8.32 -5.03 28.71
C ILE A 38 8.90 -5.95 27.63
N PRO A 39 8.32 -7.14 27.39
CA PRO A 39 8.83 -8.05 26.38
C PRO A 39 8.82 -7.36 25.01
N ALA A 40 9.95 -7.43 24.31
CA ALA A 40 10.08 -6.88 22.98
C ALA A 40 9.16 -7.65 22.02
N ILE A 41 8.23 -6.95 21.38
CA ILE A 41 7.32 -7.57 20.42
C ILE A 41 8.09 -7.82 19.12
N PRO A 42 8.16 -9.06 18.62
CA PRO A 42 8.85 -9.36 17.37
C PRO A 42 8.15 -8.65 16.21
N PHE A 43 8.93 -7.96 15.39
CA PHE A 43 8.45 -7.32 14.17
C PHE A 43 9.06 -8.02 12.96
N PRO A 44 8.25 -8.71 12.12
CA PRO A 44 8.76 -9.34 10.91
C PRO A 44 9.15 -8.25 9.91
N GLU A 45 10.45 -8.16 9.61
CA GLU A 45 10.97 -7.22 8.64
C GLU A 45 10.90 -7.79 7.22
N LYS A 46 10.67 -6.90 6.25
CA LYS A 46 10.67 -7.27 4.84
C LYS A 46 12.10 -7.45 4.33
N PRO A 47 12.34 -8.28 3.29
CA PRO A 47 13.67 -8.50 2.72
C PRO A 47 14.40 -7.20 2.36
N ALA A 48 13.71 -6.26 1.70
CA ALA A 48 14.29 -4.96 1.34
C ALA A 48 14.86 -4.16 2.53
N VAL A 49 14.22 -4.23 3.70
CA VAL A 49 14.69 -3.53 4.92
C VAL A 49 15.94 -4.21 5.48
N ILE A 50 15.98 -5.54 5.41
CA ILE A 50 17.12 -6.33 5.88
C ILE A 50 18.33 -6.07 4.98
N GLU A 51 18.14 -6.08 3.66
CA GLU A 51 19.21 -5.80 2.68
C GLU A 51 19.77 -4.38 2.84
N GLU A 52 18.92 -3.38 3.10
CA GLU A 52 19.37 -2.01 3.39
C GLU A 52 20.19 -1.95 4.68
N ARG A 53 19.72 -2.61 5.75
CA ARG A 53 20.44 -2.67 7.03
C ARG A 53 21.80 -3.37 6.89
N ASN A 54 21.88 -4.40 6.06
CA ASN A 54 23.13 -5.09 5.75
C ASN A 54 24.05 -4.25 4.84
N GLY A 55 23.55 -3.14 4.29
CA GLY A 55 24.29 -2.28 3.38
C GLY A 55 24.48 -2.86 1.99
N GLU A 56 23.65 -3.83 1.59
CA GLU A 56 23.62 -4.44 0.25
C GLU A 56 22.98 -3.50 -0.77
N ILE A 57 21.91 -2.82 -0.35
CA ILE A 57 21.22 -1.78 -1.11
C ILE A 57 21.29 -0.43 -0.39
N GLU A 58 21.15 0.63 -1.16
CA GLU A 58 21.05 2.00 -0.67
C GLU A 58 20.07 2.80 -1.52
N PHE A 59 19.48 3.85 -0.92
CA PHE A 59 18.57 4.76 -1.58
C PHE A 59 19.30 6.07 -1.87
N ARG A 60 19.44 6.42 -3.14
CA ARG A 60 20.10 7.65 -3.57
C ARG A 60 19.12 8.55 -4.31
N VAL A 61 19.07 9.83 -3.93
CA VAL A 61 18.35 10.86 -4.68
C VAL A 61 19.35 11.53 -5.61
N VAL A 62 19.07 11.49 -6.91
CA VAL A 62 19.92 12.01 -7.98
C VAL A 62 19.12 12.90 -8.91
N ASN A 63 19.78 13.87 -9.51
CA ASN A 63 19.28 14.67 -10.64
C ASN A 63 20.38 14.79 -11.69
N ASN A 64 20.07 15.43 -12.82
CA ASN A 64 21.09 15.72 -13.83
C ASN A 64 21.94 16.93 -13.38
N ASP A 65 22.96 16.64 -12.58
CA ASP A 65 23.95 17.56 -12.01
C ASP A 65 25.29 17.55 -12.77
N ASP A 66 25.35 16.87 -13.92
CA ASP A 66 26.56 16.59 -14.71
C ASP A 66 27.61 15.72 -14.00
N GLU A 67 27.30 15.10 -12.86
CA GLU A 67 28.19 14.17 -12.17
C GLU A 67 28.13 12.76 -12.77
N ARG A 68 29.29 12.09 -12.81
CA ARG A 68 29.43 10.76 -13.42
C ARG A 68 28.54 9.71 -12.75
N GLU A 69 28.50 9.70 -11.41
CA GLU A 69 27.68 8.73 -10.66
C GLU A 69 26.19 8.96 -10.88
N SER A 70 25.74 10.21 -10.79
CA SER A 70 24.35 10.60 -11.05
C SER A 70 23.93 10.18 -12.47
N LEU A 71 24.77 10.42 -13.48
CA LEU A 71 24.49 10.03 -14.86
C LEU A 71 24.37 8.51 -15.04
N ILE A 72 25.23 7.72 -14.37
CA ILE A 72 25.14 6.24 -14.38
C ILE A 72 23.80 5.78 -13.81
N ILE A 73 23.41 6.33 -12.65
CA ILE A 73 22.17 5.97 -11.97
C ILE A 73 20.95 6.36 -12.82
N LEU A 74 20.92 7.59 -13.33
CA LEU A 74 19.84 8.07 -14.21
C LEU A 74 19.73 7.23 -15.49
N THR A 75 20.86 6.82 -16.06
CA THR A 75 20.89 5.94 -17.23
C THR A 75 20.34 4.55 -16.91
N GLY A 76 20.69 4.00 -15.74
CA GLY A 76 20.11 2.74 -15.26
C GLY A 76 18.60 2.84 -15.07
N LEU A 77 18.12 3.90 -14.43
CA LEU A 77 16.69 4.17 -14.25
C LEU A 77 15.95 4.31 -15.57
N LYS A 78 16.49 5.09 -16.52
CA LYS A 78 15.94 5.22 -17.87
C LYS A 78 15.75 3.85 -18.52
N CYS A 79 16.76 2.99 -18.45
CA CYS A 79 16.68 1.64 -19.03
C CYS A 79 15.60 0.78 -18.36
N ILE A 80 15.42 0.89 -17.04
CA ILE A 80 14.34 0.20 -16.32
C ILE A 80 12.98 0.74 -16.74
N PHE A 81 12.78 2.06 -16.73
CA PHE A 81 11.52 2.68 -17.14
C PHE A 81 11.15 2.31 -18.58
N GLN A 82 12.10 2.34 -19.51
CA GLN A 82 11.85 1.94 -20.90
C GLN A 82 11.44 0.48 -21.07
N LYS A 83 11.87 -0.41 -20.17
CA LYS A 83 11.47 -1.83 -20.17
C LYS A 83 10.13 -2.06 -19.46
N GLN A 84 9.92 -1.43 -18.31
CA GLN A 84 8.74 -1.65 -17.46
C GLN A 84 7.52 -0.83 -17.91
N LEU A 85 7.71 0.26 -18.66
CA LEU A 85 6.64 1.14 -19.15
C LEU A 85 6.59 1.14 -20.69
N PRO A 86 6.19 0.02 -21.33
CA PRO A 86 6.24 -0.12 -22.78
C PRO A 86 5.29 0.83 -23.53
N LYS A 87 4.24 1.33 -22.87
CA LYS A 87 3.30 2.31 -23.43
C LYS A 87 3.89 3.73 -23.52
N MET A 88 4.98 4.01 -22.80
CA MET A 88 5.62 5.32 -22.78
C MET A 88 6.71 5.40 -23.85
N PRO A 89 6.74 6.46 -24.69
CA PRO A 89 7.78 6.62 -25.69
C PRO A 89 9.18 6.69 -25.07
N LYS A 90 10.15 5.98 -25.66
CA LYS A 90 11.52 5.88 -25.12
C LYS A 90 12.22 7.23 -25.00
N ASP A 91 12.03 8.10 -25.99
CA ASP A 91 12.60 9.45 -26.01
C ASP A 91 11.95 10.35 -24.98
N TYR A 92 10.65 10.16 -24.74
CA TYR A 92 9.92 10.87 -23.69
C TYR A 92 10.48 10.55 -22.30
N ILE A 93 10.69 9.26 -22.00
CA ILE A 93 11.32 8.80 -20.75
C ILE A 93 12.71 9.42 -20.60
N ALA A 94 13.55 9.30 -21.63
CA ALA A 94 14.91 9.82 -21.59
C ALA A 94 14.93 11.33 -21.31
N ARG A 95 14.09 12.09 -22.01
CA ARG A 95 14.00 13.54 -21.86
C ARG A 95 13.64 13.95 -20.43
N LEU A 96 12.68 13.27 -19.79
CA LEU A 96 12.26 13.63 -18.43
C LEU A 96 13.20 13.12 -17.34
N VAL A 97 13.79 11.93 -17.51
CA VAL A 97 14.77 11.40 -16.54
C VAL A 97 16.03 12.27 -16.49
N TYR A 98 16.48 12.80 -17.62
CA TYR A 98 17.64 13.71 -17.68
C TYR A 98 17.27 15.20 -17.53
N ASP A 99 16.00 15.53 -17.32
CA ASP A 99 15.58 16.92 -17.13
C ASP A 99 16.03 17.43 -15.76
N ARG A 100 16.67 18.61 -15.71
CA ARG A 100 17.23 19.17 -14.46
C ARG A 100 16.18 19.57 -13.43
N THR A 101 14.92 19.73 -13.83
CA THR A 101 13.81 20.05 -12.92
C THR A 101 13.20 18.80 -12.29
N HIS A 102 13.59 17.62 -12.75
CA HIS A 102 13.15 16.33 -12.19
C HIS A 102 14.21 15.76 -11.26
N LEU A 103 13.73 15.11 -10.20
CA LEU A 103 14.53 14.36 -9.24
C LEU A 103 14.18 12.89 -9.37
N SER A 104 15.16 12.02 -9.18
CA SER A 104 14.92 10.58 -9.13
C SER A 104 15.47 10.00 -7.84
N ILE A 105 14.64 9.24 -7.12
CA ILE A 105 15.11 8.37 -6.04
C ILE A 105 15.31 6.97 -6.60
N ALA A 106 16.53 6.45 -6.49
CA ALA A 106 16.94 5.16 -7.02
C ALA A 106 17.29 4.19 -5.89
N ILE A 107 16.97 2.92 -6.09
CA ILE A 107 17.51 1.81 -5.31
C ILE A 107 18.77 1.34 -6.02
N VAL A 108 19.91 1.47 -5.36
CA VAL A 108 21.21 1.08 -5.88
C VAL A 108 21.73 -0.10 -5.06
N LYS A 109 22.10 -1.18 -5.73
CA LYS A 109 22.81 -2.31 -5.16
C LYS A 109 24.30 -2.14 -5.43
N LYS A 110 25.14 -2.39 -4.43
CA LYS A 110 26.60 -2.21 -4.58
C LYS A 110 27.17 -3.16 -5.65
N PRO A 111 28.10 -2.69 -6.51
CA PRO A 111 28.77 -1.39 -6.44
C PRO A 111 27.98 -0.21 -7.03
N LEU A 112 27.11 -0.38 -8.04
CA LEU A 112 26.36 0.72 -8.69
C LEU A 112 25.21 0.19 -9.59
N GLU A 113 24.64 -0.97 -9.26
CA GLU A 113 23.55 -1.59 -10.02
C GLU A 113 22.20 -0.96 -9.64
N VAL A 114 21.47 -0.42 -10.61
CA VAL A 114 20.15 0.17 -10.36
C VAL A 114 19.09 -0.93 -10.38
N VAL A 115 18.33 -1.05 -9.29
CA VAL A 115 17.25 -2.04 -9.14
C VAL A 115 15.89 -1.45 -9.54
N GLY A 116 15.70 -0.16 -9.33
CA GLY A 116 14.44 0.54 -9.61
C GLY A 116 14.46 1.95 -9.03
N GLY A 117 13.39 2.71 -9.28
CA GLY A 117 13.31 4.07 -8.80
C GLY A 117 11.99 4.77 -9.09
N ILE A 118 11.89 5.98 -8.55
CA ILE A 118 10.80 6.91 -8.79
C ILE A 118 11.40 8.22 -9.29
N THR A 119 10.95 8.69 -10.45
CA THR A 119 11.22 10.03 -10.96
C THR A 119 10.02 10.92 -10.63
N TYR A 120 10.28 12.05 -9.99
CA TYR A 120 9.25 13.00 -9.57
C TYR A 120 9.70 14.44 -9.82
N ARG A 121 8.73 15.33 -9.96
CA ARG A 121 8.94 16.76 -10.17
C ARG A 121 8.27 17.56 -9.05
N PRO A 122 9.02 18.17 -8.13
CA PRO A 122 8.45 19.01 -7.09
C PRO A 122 8.07 20.39 -7.62
N PHE A 123 6.89 20.88 -7.25
CA PHE A 123 6.43 22.23 -7.58
C PHE A 123 6.55 23.14 -6.36
N LYS A 124 7.66 23.88 -6.28
CA LYS A 124 7.95 24.79 -5.16
C LYS A 124 6.82 25.81 -4.98
N GLY A 125 6.37 26.00 -3.73
CA GLY A 125 5.32 26.95 -3.37
C GLY A 125 3.89 26.46 -3.67
N ARG A 126 3.72 25.25 -4.20
CA ARG A 126 2.40 24.63 -4.45
C ARG A 126 2.14 23.41 -3.56
N GLN A 127 3.07 23.06 -2.68
CA GLN A 127 2.99 21.96 -1.72
C GLN A 127 2.70 20.57 -2.34
N PHE A 128 2.91 20.39 -3.64
CA PHE A 128 2.75 19.11 -4.31
C PHE A 128 3.94 18.75 -5.21
N ALA A 129 4.10 17.46 -5.47
CA ALA A 129 5.01 16.95 -6.49
C ALA A 129 4.29 15.96 -7.40
N GLU A 130 4.67 15.97 -8.69
CA GLU A 130 4.19 15.01 -9.67
C GLU A 130 5.11 13.79 -9.67
N ILE A 131 4.57 12.59 -9.45
CA ILE A 131 5.28 11.33 -9.70
C ILE A 131 5.09 10.99 -11.17
N VAL A 132 6.19 11.08 -11.93
CA VAL A 132 6.22 10.89 -13.39
C VAL A 132 6.43 9.42 -13.73
N PHE A 133 7.42 8.77 -13.11
CA PHE A 133 7.73 7.36 -13.33
C PHE A 133 7.92 6.64 -12.01
N CYS A 134 7.43 5.42 -11.92
CA CYS A 134 7.65 4.53 -10.78
C CYS A 134 7.77 3.10 -11.31
N ALA A 135 8.95 2.50 -11.19
CA ALA A 135 9.17 1.13 -11.64
C ALA A 135 10.29 0.44 -10.88
N ILE A 136 10.15 -0.87 -10.72
CA ILE A 136 11.17 -1.78 -10.18
C ILE A 136 11.44 -2.84 -11.23
N SER A 137 12.71 -3.24 -11.37
CA SER A 137 13.10 -4.31 -12.28
C SER A 137 12.35 -5.60 -11.99
N SER A 138 11.88 -6.31 -13.03
CA SER A 138 10.98 -7.46 -12.92
C SER A 138 11.54 -8.61 -12.07
N ASP A 139 12.85 -8.84 -12.13
CA ASP A 139 13.57 -9.86 -11.36
C ASP A 139 13.61 -9.56 -9.85
N GLN A 140 13.39 -8.30 -9.47
CA GLN A 140 13.40 -7.82 -8.09
C GLN A 140 11.99 -7.48 -7.58
N GLN A 141 10.94 -7.70 -8.36
CA GLN A 141 9.57 -7.49 -7.90
C GLN A 141 9.22 -8.48 -6.77
N VAL A 142 8.16 -8.18 -6.00
CA VAL A 142 7.65 -9.00 -4.88
C VAL A 142 8.49 -8.97 -3.58
N LYS A 143 9.77 -8.56 -3.61
CA LYS A 143 10.61 -8.40 -2.38
C LYS A 143 10.23 -7.22 -1.48
N GLY A 144 9.25 -6.41 -1.89
CA GLY A 144 8.76 -5.26 -1.14
C GLY A 144 9.50 -3.95 -1.42
N TYR A 145 10.43 -3.92 -2.39
CA TYR A 145 11.18 -2.70 -2.74
C TYR A 145 10.30 -1.51 -3.11
N GLY A 146 9.20 -1.70 -3.86
CA GLY A 146 8.33 -0.58 -4.24
C GLY A 146 7.73 0.15 -3.04
N ALA A 147 7.18 -0.59 -2.07
CA ALA A 147 6.64 0.00 -0.85
C ALA A 147 7.73 0.66 0.01
N HIS A 148 8.94 0.07 0.03
CA HIS A 148 10.08 0.62 0.76
C HIS A 148 10.58 1.93 0.12
N LEU A 149 10.69 1.95 -1.21
CA LEU A 149 11.05 3.11 -2.01
C LEU A 149 10.06 4.27 -1.86
N MET A 150 8.75 3.99 -1.86
CA MET A 150 7.73 5.01 -1.62
C MET A 150 7.81 5.57 -0.19
N SER A 151 8.15 4.73 0.80
CA SER A 151 8.34 5.18 2.18
C SER A 151 9.56 6.11 2.31
N HIS A 152 10.67 5.74 1.69
CA HIS A 152 11.86 6.59 1.55
C HIS A 152 11.55 7.91 0.85
N LEU A 153 10.83 7.88 -0.28
CA LEU A 153 10.44 9.08 -1.01
C LEU A 153 9.61 10.03 -0.13
N LYS A 154 8.60 9.51 0.57
CA LYS A 154 7.74 10.30 1.46
C LYS A 154 8.54 10.95 2.59
N ASP A 155 9.37 10.18 3.27
CA ASP A 155 10.18 10.70 4.38
C ASP A 155 11.22 11.70 3.89
N TYR A 156 11.86 11.46 2.74
CA TYR A 156 12.82 12.37 2.11
C TYR A 156 12.19 13.71 1.73
N VAL A 157 11.07 13.67 0.98
CA VAL A 157 10.40 14.87 0.48
C VAL A 157 9.85 15.72 1.63
N LYS A 158 9.30 15.08 2.67
CA LYS A 158 8.86 15.77 3.89
C LYS A 158 10.00 16.42 4.67
N ALA A 159 11.19 15.82 4.66
CA ALA A 159 12.34 16.34 5.39
C ALA A 159 13.05 17.47 4.63
N THR A 160 12.92 17.51 3.31
CA THR A 160 13.71 18.40 2.44
C THR A 160 12.89 19.51 1.77
N SER A 161 11.57 19.42 1.77
CA SER A 161 10.68 20.36 1.05
C SER A 161 9.35 20.57 1.77
N ASP A 162 8.56 21.52 1.27
CA ASP A 162 7.19 21.85 1.72
C ASP A 162 6.11 20.96 1.08
N VAL A 163 6.50 19.97 0.27
CA VAL A 163 5.58 19.09 -0.44
C VAL A 163 4.88 18.15 0.55
N MET A 164 3.55 18.20 0.53
CA MET A 164 2.67 17.34 1.34
C MET A 164 1.78 16.43 0.49
N HIS A 165 1.70 16.69 -0.81
CA HIS A 165 0.84 15.95 -1.73
C HIS A 165 1.64 15.39 -2.90
N PHE A 166 1.33 14.14 -3.28
CA PHE A 166 1.76 13.58 -4.56
C PHE A 166 0.59 13.46 -5.50
N LEU A 167 0.79 13.86 -6.76
CA LEU A 167 -0.11 13.60 -7.86
C LEU A 167 0.56 12.69 -8.88
N THR A 168 -0.18 11.75 -9.44
CA THR A 168 0.34 10.84 -10.46
C THR A 168 -0.77 10.35 -11.37
N TYR A 169 -0.41 10.05 -12.61
CA TYR A 169 -1.26 9.28 -13.51
C TYR A 169 -0.84 7.82 -13.43
N ALA A 170 -1.69 7.00 -12.82
CA ALA A 170 -1.47 5.57 -12.70
C ALA A 170 -2.12 4.84 -13.88
N ASP A 171 -1.43 3.86 -14.45
CA ASP A 171 -2.04 2.90 -15.35
C ASP A 171 -2.93 1.92 -14.55
N ASN A 172 -3.87 1.25 -15.22
CA ASN A 172 -4.83 0.36 -14.57
C ASN A 172 -4.15 -0.74 -13.73
N TYR A 173 -2.97 -1.22 -14.14
CA TYR A 173 -2.21 -2.22 -13.42
C TYR A 173 -1.53 -1.68 -12.14
N ALA A 174 -1.15 -0.40 -12.09
CA ALA A 174 -0.54 0.19 -10.90
C ALA A 174 -1.53 0.80 -9.91
N ILE A 175 -2.81 0.97 -10.25
CA ILE A 175 -3.82 1.53 -9.32
C ILE A 175 -3.80 0.81 -7.97
N GLY A 176 -3.74 -0.53 -7.97
CA GLY A 176 -3.69 -1.32 -6.74
C GLY A 176 -2.42 -1.07 -5.91
N TYR A 177 -1.28 -0.83 -6.56
CA TYR A 177 -0.04 -0.43 -5.89
C TYR A 177 -0.19 0.95 -5.23
N PHE A 178 -0.64 1.95 -5.99
CA PHE A 178 -0.81 3.31 -5.49
C PHE A 178 -1.86 3.40 -4.37
N LYS A 179 -2.98 2.68 -4.48
CA LYS A 179 -3.97 2.54 -3.40
C LYS A 179 -3.32 2.02 -2.11
N LYS A 180 -2.49 0.97 -2.19
CA LYS A 180 -1.74 0.44 -1.03
C LYS A 180 -0.74 1.43 -0.46
N GLN A 181 -0.25 2.38 -1.27
CA GLN A 181 0.61 3.46 -0.82
C GLN A 181 -0.18 4.68 -0.31
N GLY A 182 -1.50 4.61 -0.18
CA GLY A 182 -2.34 5.71 0.32
C GLY A 182 -2.66 6.77 -0.74
N PHE A 183 -2.68 6.39 -2.02
CA PHE A 183 -3.27 7.22 -3.07
C PHE A 183 -4.76 6.92 -3.20
N THR A 184 -5.53 7.96 -3.50
CA THR A 184 -6.96 7.89 -3.81
C THR A 184 -7.23 8.47 -5.20
N LYS A 185 -8.33 8.08 -5.83
CA LYS A 185 -8.82 8.69 -7.07
C LYS A 185 -9.46 10.07 -6.81
N GLU A 186 -9.84 10.34 -5.57
CA GLU A 186 -10.44 11.62 -5.17
C GLU A 186 -9.37 12.69 -5.01
N ILE A 187 -9.37 13.67 -5.91
CA ILE A 187 -8.41 14.79 -5.87
C ILE A 187 -9.00 15.90 -4.99
N THR A 188 -8.46 16.04 -3.77
CA THR A 188 -8.87 17.08 -2.82
C THR A 188 -8.10 18.39 -3.00
N LEU A 189 -6.99 18.37 -3.74
CA LEU A 189 -6.26 19.58 -4.13
C LEU A 189 -7.07 20.40 -5.13
N ASP A 190 -7.16 21.71 -4.89
CA ASP A 190 -7.83 22.65 -5.78
C ASP A 190 -7.23 22.58 -7.20
N LYS A 191 -8.11 22.54 -8.21
CA LYS A 191 -7.71 22.43 -9.62
C LYS A 191 -6.72 23.52 -10.03
N SER A 192 -6.84 24.74 -9.52
CA SER A 192 -5.91 25.86 -9.82
C SER A 192 -4.45 25.60 -9.38
N VAL A 193 -4.26 24.69 -8.42
CA VAL A 193 -2.93 24.35 -7.88
C VAL A 193 -2.18 23.42 -8.82
N TRP A 194 -2.86 22.51 -9.53
CA TRP A 194 -2.19 21.45 -10.29
C TRP A 194 -2.56 21.38 -11.77
N MET A 195 -3.74 21.87 -12.16
CA MET A 195 -4.23 21.83 -13.53
C MET A 195 -3.33 22.70 -14.43
N GLY A 196 -2.85 22.11 -15.52
CA GLY A 196 -1.88 22.74 -16.43
C GLY A 196 -0.41 22.63 -16.02
N TYR A 197 -0.11 22.11 -14.82
CA TYR A 197 1.27 21.91 -14.34
C TYR A 197 1.76 20.48 -14.53
N ILE A 198 0.88 19.51 -14.29
CA ILE A 198 1.16 18.08 -14.50
C ILE A 198 0.85 17.68 -15.95
N LYS A 199 1.44 16.57 -16.40
CA LYS A 199 1.16 16.04 -17.74
C LYS A 199 -0.01 15.08 -17.71
N ASP A 200 -0.94 15.26 -18.64
CA ASP A 200 -2.05 14.34 -18.85
C ASP A 200 -1.58 13.17 -19.73
N TYR A 201 -1.85 11.94 -19.26
CA TYR A 201 -1.50 10.72 -19.96
C TYR A 201 -2.78 10.00 -20.38
N GLU A 202 -2.92 9.76 -21.68
CA GLU A 202 -4.06 9.05 -22.24
C GLU A 202 -4.17 7.63 -21.64
N GLY A 203 -5.35 7.30 -21.09
CA GLY A 203 -5.60 6.02 -20.43
C GLY A 203 -4.99 5.86 -19.03
N GLY A 204 -4.44 6.94 -18.44
CA GLY A 204 -4.04 6.98 -17.04
C GLY A 204 -5.16 7.49 -16.14
N THR A 205 -5.28 6.94 -14.94
CA THR A 205 -6.16 7.47 -13.88
C THR A 205 -5.36 8.41 -12.98
N ILE A 206 -5.80 9.66 -12.84
CA ILE A 206 -5.20 10.59 -11.89
C ILE A 206 -5.44 10.10 -10.45
N MET A 207 -4.40 10.13 -9.63
CA MET A 207 -4.47 9.75 -8.22
C MET A 207 -3.69 10.73 -7.35
N GLN A 208 -4.22 11.01 -6.15
CA GLN A 208 -3.62 11.88 -5.15
C GLN A 208 -3.23 11.09 -3.90
N CYS A 209 -2.02 11.34 -3.37
CA CYS A 209 -1.62 10.93 -2.02
C CYS A 209 -1.39 12.17 -1.15
N THR A 210 -2.12 12.28 -0.05
CA THR A 210 -1.87 13.29 0.98
C THR A 210 -1.07 12.66 2.11
N MET A 211 0.13 13.19 2.37
CA MET A 211 1.02 12.65 3.40
C MET A 211 0.56 13.05 4.81
N LEU A 212 0.78 12.16 5.78
CA LEU A 212 0.49 12.44 7.18
C LEU A 212 1.67 13.22 7.79
N PRO A 213 1.44 14.35 8.48
CA PRO A 213 2.51 15.27 8.88
C PRO A 213 3.45 14.67 9.93
N ARG A 214 2.91 13.98 10.94
CA ARG A 214 3.68 13.57 12.13
C ARG A 214 4.37 12.20 12.03
N ILE A 215 4.16 11.47 10.93
CA ILE A 215 4.65 10.09 10.81
C ILE A 215 5.96 10.01 10.04
N ARG A 216 6.80 9.05 10.42
CA ARG A 216 7.92 8.55 9.61
C ARG A 216 7.47 7.25 8.94
N TYR A 217 7.36 7.26 7.62
CA TYR A 217 6.83 6.14 6.84
C TYR A 217 7.71 4.89 6.93
N LEU A 218 9.03 5.04 7.05
CA LEU A 218 9.95 3.92 7.26
C LEU A 218 9.69 3.16 8.58
N GLU A 219 9.16 3.85 9.60
CA GLU A 219 8.84 3.26 10.90
C GLU A 219 7.35 2.91 11.06
N MET A 220 6.54 3.14 10.03
CA MET A 220 5.09 2.99 10.07
C MET A 220 4.65 1.60 10.53
N GLY A 221 5.31 0.53 10.04
CA GLY A 221 5.00 -0.84 10.46
C GLY A 221 5.21 -1.08 11.96
N ARG A 222 6.31 -0.56 12.52
CA ARG A 222 6.61 -0.65 13.96
C ARG A 222 5.65 0.20 14.79
N MET A 223 5.29 1.39 14.29
CA MET A 223 4.33 2.27 14.94
C MET A 223 2.94 1.63 15.02
N LEU A 224 2.44 1.05 13.92
CA LEU A 224 1.15 0.37 13.88
C LEU A 224 1.12 -0.85 14.82
N LEU A 225 2.21 -1.62 14.89
CA LEU A 225 2.31 -2.74 15.83
C LEU A 225 2.23 -2.26 17.29
N LYS A 226 2.93 -1.18 17.64
CA LYS A 226 2.86 -0.56 18.98
C LYS A 226 1.44 -0.07 19.30
N GLN A 227 0.78 0.59 18.36
CA GLN A 227 -0.60 1.05 18.52
C GLN A 227 -1.57 -0.12 18.73
N LYS A 228 -1.46 -1.17 17.91
CA LYS A 228 -2.26 -2.39 18.03
C LYS A 228 -2.10 -3.03 19.41
N GLU A 229 -0.87 -3.18 19.90
CA GLU A 229 -0.63 -3.77 21.22
C GLU A 229 -1.10 -2.88 22.36
N CYS A 230 -1.03 -1.54 22.21
CA CYS A 230 -1.62 -0.63 23.19
C CYS A 230 -3.14 -0.80 23.29
N VAL A 231 -3.82 -0.86 22.15
CA VAL A 231 -5.28 -1.12 22.09
C VAL A 231 -5.60 -2.49 22.69
N GLN A 232 -4.84 -3.53 22.32
CA GLN A 232 -5.04 -4.88 22.87
C GLN A 232 -4.77 -4.96 24.36
N ALA A 233 -3.76 -4.26 24.89
CA ALA A 233 -3.49 -4.20 26.32
C ALA A 233 -4.66 -3.55 27.07
N LYS A 234 -5.24 -2.47 26.53
CA LYS A 234 -6.45 -1.86 27.08
C LYS A 234 -7.63 -2.81 27.02
N ILE A 235 -7.83 -3.51 25.89
CA ILE A 235 -8.89 -4.54 25.76
C ILE A 235 -8.68 -5.64 26.80
N ARG A 236 -7.48 -6.20 26.96
CA ARG A 236 -7.17 -7.27 27.93
C ARG A 236 -7.44 -6.84 29.38
N ALA A 237 -7.34 -5.55 29.71
CA ALA A 237 -7.65 -5.04 31.05
C ALA A 237 -9.15 -5.12 31.41
N PHE A 238 -10.04 -5.11 30.41
CA PHE A 238 -11.49 -5.20 30.63
C PHE A 238 -12.09 -6.52 30.13
N SER A 239 -11.56 -7.06 29.05
CA SER A 239 -12.03 -8.28 28.39
C SER A 239 -11.32 -9.50 28.93
N LYS A 240 -12.12 -10.49 29.32
CA LYS A 240 -11.67 -11.83 29.72
C LYS A 240 -11.58 -12.80 28.54
N SER A 241 -11.80 -12.34 27.30
CA SER A 241 -11.81 -13.21 26.10
C SER A 241 -10.47 -13.91 25.83
N HIS A 242 -9.37 -13.42 26.40
CA HIS A 242 -8.05 -14.04 26.27
C HIS A 242 -7.83 -15.22 27.24
N ILE A 243 -8.77 -15.46 28.17
CA ILE A 243 -8.72 -16.58 29.12
C ILE A 243 -9.19 -17.85 28.41
N ILE A 244 -8.32 -18.84 28.33
CA ILE A 244 -8.66 -20.15 27.78
C ILE A 244 -9.37 -20.95 28.89
N HIS A 245 -10.63 -21.27 28.67
CA HIS A 245 -11.42 -22.10 29.58
C HIS A 245 -11.34 -23.57 29.15
N LEU A 246 -11.18 -24.48 30.12
CA LEU A 246 -11.23 -25.92 29.86
C LEU A 246 -12.63 -26.34 29.42
N PRO A 247 -12.75 -27.43 28.63
CA PRO A 247 -14.05 -27.96 28.26
C PRO A 247 -14.86 -28.34 29.51
N PRO A 248 -16.20 -28.18 29.50
CA PRO A 248 -17.09 -28.61 30.58
C PRO A 248 -16.86 -30.07 30.98
N LYS A 249 -16.86 -30.36 32.28
CA LYS A 249 -16.62 -31.71 32.84
C LYS A 249 -17.63 -32.75 32.33
N GLN A 250 -18.84 -32.31 31.99
CA GLN A 250 -19.91 -33.13 31.43
C GLN A 250 -19.50 -33.78 30.09
N TRP A 251 -18.63 -33.12 29.32
CA TRP A 251 -18.12 -33.66 28.06
C TRP A 251 -16.88 -34.56 28.23
N GLN A 252 -16.18 -34.51 29.37
CA GLN A 252 -15.05 -35.41 29.64
C GLN A 252 -15.47 -36.86 29.88
N GLN A 253 -16.71 -37.11 30.32
CA GLN A 253 -17.16 -38.45 30.76
C GLN A 253 -17.84 -39.27 29.65
N GLN A 254 -18.12 -38.70 28.48
CA GLN A 254 -18.82 -39.41 27.40
C GLN A 254 -17.85 -40.18 26.50
N LYS A 255 -17.61 -41.45 26.85
CA LYS A 255 -17.04 -42.45 25.93
C LYS A 255 -18.07 -42.75 24.83
N GLY A 256 -18.04 -42.01 23.72
CA GLY A 256 -18.96 -42.27 22.60
C GLY A 256 -19.16 -41.16 21.56
N GLY A 257 -18.50 -40.00 21.68
CA GLY A 257 -18.41 -39.02 20.59
C GLY A 257 -19.60 -38.08 20.38
N ALA A 258 -20.72 -38.25 21.07
CA ALA A 258 -21.84 -37.30 21.02
C ALA A 258 -21.86 -36.39 22.27
N ALA A 259 -21.51 -35.12 22.09
CA ALA A 259 -21.57 -34.12 23.16
C ALA A 259 -23.02 -33.87 23.60
N THR A 260 -23.28 -33.96 24.89
CA THR A 260 -24.57 -33.58 25.48
C THR A 260 -24.82 -32.07 25.36
N PRO A 261 -26.01 -31.62 24.94
CA PRO A 261 -26.36 -30.21 24.99
C PRO A 261 -26.26 -29.68 26.42
N ILE A 262 -25.48 -28.62 26.63
CA ILE A 262 -25.33 -27.92 27.91
C ILE A 262 -26.05 -26.58 27.79
N ASP A 263 -26.78 -26.18 28.83
CA ASP A 263 -27.31 -24.82 28.93
C ASP A 263 -26.16 -23.82 28.95
N HIS A 264 -26.09 -22.98 27.92
CA HIS A 264 -25.08 -21.95 27.74
C HIS A 264 -24.95 -20.98 28.93
N LEU A 265 -26.04 -20.68 29.64
CA LEU A 265 -26.08 -19.71 30.73
C LEU A 265 -25.59 -20.32 32.04
N SER A 266 -25.52 -21.66 32.11
CA SER A 266 -24.90 -22.39 33.22
C SER A 266 -23.37 -22.24 33.23
N ILE A 267 -22.78 -21.85 32.09
CA ILE A 267 -21.34 -21.62 31.96
C ILE A 267 -21.04 -20.18 32.36
N GLU A 268 -20.49 -20.00 33.56
CA GLU A 268 -20.22 -18.70 34.18
C GLU A 268 -19.42 -17.72 33.28
N PRO A 269 -18.38 -18.15 32.53
CA PRO A 269 -17.71 -17.29 31.54
C PRO A 269 -18.59 -16.79 30.39
N ILE A 270 -19.51 -17.63 29.89
CA ILE A 270 -20.43 -17.28 28.79
C ILE A 270 -21.47 -16.29 29.29
N ARG A 271 -22.00 -16.52 30.50
CA ARG A 271 -22.89 -15.54 31.15
C ARG A 271 -22.17 -14.20 31.40
N ALA A 272 -20.92 -14.23 31.84
CA ALA A 272 -20.13 -13.04 32.13
C ALA A 272 -19.69 -12.25 30.88
N SER A 273 -19.66 -12.88 29.70
CA SER A 273 -19.37 -12.17 28.44
C SER A 273 -20.56 -11.37 27.91
N GLY A 274 -21.73 -11.48 28.54
CA GLY A 274 -22.97 -10.87 28.04
C GLY A 274 -23.50 -11.58 26.80
N TRP A 275 -23.07 -12.82 26.56
CA TRP A 275 -23.57 -13.63 25.45
C TRP A 275 -25.09 -13.83 25.59
N SER A 276 -25.79 -13.68 24.46
CA SER A 276 -27.23 -13.94 24.35
C SER A 276 -27.50 -14.79 23.11
N PRO A 277 -28.58 -15.58 23.10
CA PRO A 277 -29.02 -16.32 21.91
C PRO A 277 -29.17 -15.42 20.68
N ASP A 278 -29.73 -14.23 20.85
CA ASP A 278 -29.93 -13.25 19.77
C ASP A 278 -28.60 -12.77 19.15
N MET A 279 -27.55 -12.56 19.97
CA MET A 279 -26.22 -12.21 19.47
C MET A 279 -25.56 -13.36 18.70
N ASP A 280 -25.76 -14.59 19.13
CA ASP A 280 -25.26 -15.79 18.46
C ASP A 280 -25.98 -16.04 17.13
N GLU A 281 -27.29 -15.82 17.10
CA GLU A 281 -28.08 -15.87 15.87
C GLU A 281 -27.62 -14.81 14.87
N LEU A 282 -27.43 -13.56 15.33
CA LEU A 282 -26.90 -12.48 14.49
C LEU A 282 -25.48 -12.77 13.98
N ALA A 283 -24.61 -13.38 14.80
CA ALA A 283 -23.25 -13.73 14.39
C ALA A 283 -23.20 -14.91 13.40
N ARG A 284 -24.20 -15.80 13.43
CA ARG A 284 -24.36 -16.89 12.47
C ARG A 284 -25.01 -16.46 11.17
N GLN A 285 -25.68 -15.31 11.15
CA GLN A 285 -26.21 -14.77 9.89
C GLN A 285 -25.03 -14.52 8.94
N PRO A 286 -25.04 -15.11 7.74
CA PRO A 286 -24.02 -14.85 6.76
C PRO A 286 -24.05 -13.36 6.43
N ARG A 287 -22.89 -12.71 6.52
CA ARG A 287 -22.76 -11.27 6.29
C ARG A 287 -23.23 -10.85 4.89
N HIS A 288 -23.08 -11.75 3.93
CA HIS A 288 -23.46 -11.57 2.55
C HIS A 288 -24.32 -12.73 2.05
N GLY A 289 -25.05 -12.50 0.96
CA GLY A 289 -25.86 -13.54 0.31
C GLY A 289 -25.04 -14.77 -0.16
N PRO A 290 -25.70 -15.91 -0.42
CA PRO A 290 -25.03 -17.18 -0.76
C PRO A 290 -24.17 -17.12 -2.03
N ASN A 291 -24.49 -16.20 -2.95
CA ASN A 291 -23.81 -16.03 -4.24
C ASN A 291 -22.73 -14.94 -4.22
N TYR A 292 -22.52 -14.26 -3.10
CA TYR A 292 -21.66 -13.06 -3.03
C TYR A 292 -20.25 -13.31 -3.57
N ASN A 293 -19.62 -14.41 -3.15
CA ASN A 293 -18.25 -14.72 -3.57
C ASN A 293 -18.15 -15.00 -5.07
N GLN A 294 -19.11 -15.75 -5.63
CA GLN A 294 -19.16 -16.02 -7.07
C GLN A 294 -19.40 -14.74 -7.87
N LEU A 295 -20.30 -13.86 -7.41
CA LEU A 295 -20.55 -12.56 -8.03
C LEU A 295 -19.32 -11.64 -7.94
N LEU A 296 -18.62 -11.65 -6.82
CA LEU A 296 -17.39 -10.90 -6.63
C LEU A 296 -16.28 -11.39 -7.57
N HIS A 297 -16.14 -12.70 -7.75
CA HIS A 297 -15.21 -13.26 -8.73
C HIS A 297 -15.57 -12.85 -10.16
N LEU A 298 -16.84 -13.01 -10.56
CA LEU A 298 -17.31 -12.59 -11.87
C LEU A 298 -17.06 -11.08 -12.10
N LEU A 299 -17.38 -10.23 -11.13
CA LEU A 299 -17.16 -8.79 -11.22
C LEU A 299 -15.67 -8.46 -11.41
N ASN A 300 -14.79 -9.09 -10.64
CA ASN A 300 -13.35 -8.91 -10.78
C ASN A 300 -12.85 -9.33 -12.17
N ASP A 301 -13.36 -10.44 -12.71
CA ASP A 301 -13.00 -10.88 -14.07
C ASP A 301 -13.47 -9.87 -15.12
N LEU A 302 -14.70 -9.35 -14.98
CA LEU A 302 -15.22 -8.29 -15.84
C LEU A 302 -14.36 -7.02 -15.75
N GLN A 303 -14.01 -6.55 -14.55
CA GLN A 303 -13.18 -5.36 -14.37
C GLN A 303 -11.77 -5.51 -14.94
N ASN A 304 -11.19 -6.71 -14.89
CA ASN A 304 -9.83 -6.96 -15.38
C ASN A 304 -9.76 -7.28 -16.89
N HIS A 305 -10.89 -7.48 -17.56
CA HIS A 305 -10.92 -7.77 -18.98
C HIS A 305 -10.41 -6.56 -19.81
N PRO A 306 -9.55 -6.74 -20.84
CA PRO A 306 -8.95 -5.63 -21.58
C PRO A 306 -9.94 -4.70 -22.28
N SER A 307 -11.16 -5.16 -22.55
CA SER A 307 -12.22 -4.37 -23.18
C SER A 307 -13.11 -3.63 -22.18
N SER A 308 -12.80 -3.65 -20.89
CA SER A 308 -13.66 -3.08 -19.85
C SER A 308 -13.37 -1.62 -19.55
N TRP A 309 -12.26 -1.07 -20.07
CA TRP A 309 -11.81 0.28 -19.78
C TRP A 309 -12.88 1.39 -19.91
N PRO A 310 -13.86 1.36 -20.84
CA PRO A 310 -14.90 2.40 -20.91
C PRO A 310 -15.98 2.27 -19.83
N PHE A 311 -16.08 1.10 -19.20
CA PHE A 311 -17.17 0.72 -18.30
C PHE A 311 -16.72 0.62 -16.84
N LEU A 312 -15.46 0.94 -16.55
CA LEU A 312 -14.91 0.86 -15.19
C LEU A 312 -15.47 1.92 -14.25
N MET A 313 -15.91 3.05 -14.78
CA MET A 313 -16.40 4.20 -14.03
C MET A 313 -17.66 4.77 -14.72
N PRO A 314 -18.49 5.54 -13.99
CA PRO A 314 -19.61 6.26 -14.61
C PRO A 314 -19.12 7.21 -15.70
N VAL A 315 -19.92 7.40 -16.75
CA VAL A 315 -19.62 8.37 -17.82
C VAL A 315 -19.57 9.78 -17.24
N ASN A 316 -18.48 10.52 -17.47
CA ASN A 316 -18.35 11.86 -16.93
C ASN A 316 -19.29 12.84 -17.67
N LYS A 317 -20.24 13.45 -16.95
CA LYS A 317 -21.18 14.44 -17.52
C LYS A 317 -20.47 15.67 -18.11
N ASP A 318 -19.32 16.05 -17.56
CA ASP A 318 -18.56 17.21 -18.06
C ASP A 318 -17.85 16.91 -19.39
N GLU A 319 -17.57 15.64 -19.68
CA GLU A 319 -16.94 15.19 -20.92
C GLU A 319 -17.97 14.81 -21.99
N VAL A 320 -19.11 14.24 -21.57
CA VAL A 320 -20.18 13.78 -22.46
C VAL A 320 -21.51 14.39 -22.00
N ALA A 321 -21.75 15.63 -22.46
CA ALA A 321 -22.82 16.49 -21.93
C ALA A 321 -24.25 15.94 -22.09
N ASP A 322 -24.54 15.29 -23.21
CA ASP A 322 -25.87 14.77 -23.56
C ASP A 322 -26.11 13.31 -23.11
N TYR A 323 -25.10 12.65 -22.53
CA TYR A 323 -25.18 11.22 -22.19
C TYR A 323 -26.38 10.90 -21.29
N TYR A 324 -26.54 11.67 -20.21
CA TYR A 324 -27.61 11.48 -19.23
C TYR A 324 -28.99 11.98 -19.71
N ASP A 325 -29.02 12.72 -20.82
CA ASP A 325 -30.28 13.07 -21.50
C ASP A 325 -30.79 11.89 -22.34
N VAL A 326 -29.89 11.07 -22.89
CA VAL A 326 -30.19 9.91 -23.73
C VAL A 326 -30.33 8.62 -22.90
N ILE A 327 -29.44 8.41 -21.93
CA ILE A 327 -29.37 7.24 -21.05
C ILE A 327 -30.01 7.57 -19.70
N LYS A 328 -31.12 6.90 -19.38
CA LYS A 328 -31.93 7.15 -18.18
C LYS A 328 -31.54 6.32 -16.98
N GLU A 329 -31.00 5.12 -17.22
CA GLU A 329 -30.55 4.20 -16.19
C GLU A 329 -29.06 3.91 -16.44
N PRO A 330 -28.15 4.83 -16.06
CA PRO A 330 -26.72 4.62 -16.24
C PRO A 330 -26.23 3.48 -15.33
N MET A 331 -25.26 2.72 -15.82
CA MET A 331 -24.61 1.64 -15.07
C MET A 331 -23.16 1.50 -15.49
N ASP A 332 -22.31 1.10 -14.55
CA ASP A 332 -20.88 0.86 -14.73
C ASP A 332 -20.37 -0.13 -13.67
N LEU A 333 -19.17 -0.69 -13.88
CA LEU A 333 -18.61 -1.74 -13.05
C LEU A 333 -18.23 -1.27 -11.64
N SER A 334 -17.97 0.01 -11.41
CA SER A 334 -17.71 0.54 -10.05
C SER A 334 -19.00 0.76 -9.26
N THR A 335 -20.08 1.14 -9.96
CA THR A 335 -21.43 1.17 -9.37
C THR A 335 -21.87 -0.25 -9.00
N MET A 336 -21.65 -1.23 -9.88
CA MET A 336 -21.93 -2.65 -9.57
C MET A 336 -21.11 -3.16 -8.37
N GLU A 337 -19.83 -2.78 -8.26
CA GLU A 337 -18.99 -3.10 -7.08
C GLU A 337 -19.63 -2.58 -5.79
N SER A 338 -20.04 -1.32 -5.78
CA SER A 338 -20.69 -0.68 -4.63
C SER A 338 -22.02 -1.36 -4.27
N LYS A 339 -22.81 -1.76 -5.28
CA LYS A 339 -24.08 -2.47 -5.09
C LYS A 339 -23.86 -3.87 -4.51
N LEU A 340 -22.82 -4.58 -4.98
CA LEU A 340 -22.48 -5.91 -4.47
C LEU A 340 -22.01 -5.85 -3.02
N GLU A 341 -21.12 -4.92 -2.66
CA GLU A 341 -20.65 -4.74 -1.28
C GLU A 341 -21.78 -4.38 -0.30
N ALA A 342 -22.84 -3.74 -0.80
CA ALA A 342 -24.03 -3.37 -0.04
C ALA A 342 -25.16 -4.43 -0.09
N ASP A 343 -24.88 -5.65 -0.56
CA ASP A 343 -25.84 -6.76 -0.68
C ASP A 343 -27.11 -6.41 -1.49
N GLN A 344 -26.99 -5.55 -2.50
CA GLN A 344 -28.13 -5.13 -3.35
C GLN A 344 -28.42 -6.09 -4.52
N TYR A 345 -27.69 -7.20 -4.61
CA TYR A 345 -27.94 -8.27 -5.59
C TYR A 345 -28.49 -9.50 -4.86
N ALA A 346 -29.82 -9.59 -4.77
CA ALA A 346 -30.49 -10.71 -4.12
C ALA A 346 -30.29 -12.01 -4.92
N THR A 347 -30.27 -11.90 -6.25
CA THR A 347 -30.06 -13.04 -7.15
C THR A 347 -28.99 -12.75 -8.22
N PRO A 348 -28.38 -13.79 -8.83
CA PRO A 348 -27.44 -13.61 -9.93
C PRO A 348 -28.05 -12.88 -11.13
N GLU A 349 -29.36 -13.01 -11.35
CA GLU A 349 -30.11 -12.32 -12.40
C GLU A 349 -30.12 -10.81 -12.19
N ASP A 350 -30.16 -10.32 -10.94
CA ASP A 350 -30.07 -8.89 -10.65
C ASP A 350 -28.70 -8.32 -11.06
N PHE A 351 -27.63 -9.09 -10.81
CA PHE A 351 -26.28 -8.71 -11.22
C PHE A 351 -26.13 -8.74 -12.75
N ILE A 352 -26.62 -9.81 -13.39
CA ILE A 352 -26.58 -9.96 -14.85
C ILE A 352 -27.39 -8.86 -15.55
N ARG A 353 -28.54 -8.45 -14.99
CA ARG A 353 -29.34 -7.33 -15.50
C ARG A 353 -28.52 -6.04 -15.55
N ASP A 354 -27.82 -5.70 -14.46
CA ASP A 354 -26.97 -4.50 -14.42
C ASP A 354 -25.77 -4.64 -15.37
N ALA A 355 -25.14 -5.81 -15.45
CA ALA A 355 -24.03 -6.06 -16.37
C ALA A 355 -24.45 -5.92 -17.84
N ARG A 356 -25.65 -6.39 -18.19
CA ARG A 356 -26.25 -6.21 -19.51
C ARG A 356 -26.61 -4.76 -19.78
N LEU A 357 -27.13 -4.04 -18.78
CA LEU A 357 -27.48 -2.64 -18.90
C LEU A 357 -26.28 -1.78 -19.31
N ILE A 358 -25.06 -2.10 -18.87
CA ILE A 358 -23.82 -1.47 -19.35
C ILE A 358 -23.69 -1.61 -20.88
N VAL A 359 -23.88 -2.81 -21.40
CA VAL A 359 -23.74 -3.14 -22.83
C VAL A 359 -24.87 -2.50 -23.65
N GLU A 360 -26.10 -2.60 -23.17
CA GLU A 360 -27.30 -2.05 -23.81
C GLU A 360 -27.23 -0.52 -23.88
N ASN A 361 -26.84 0.15 -22.79
CA ASN A 361 -26.60 1.59 -22.79
C ASN A 361 -25.49 2.00 -23.74
N CYS A 362 -24.39 1.22 -23.78
CA CYS A 362 -23.30 1.48 -24.71
C CYS A 362 -23.77 1.41 -26.17
N ARG A 363 -24.56 0.40 -26.54
CA ARG A 363 -25.11 0.23 -27.90
C ARG A 363 -26.18 1.27 -28.24
N LYS A 364 -26.97 1.70 -27.26
CA LYS A 364 -27.99 2.73 -27.44
C LYS A 364 -27.37 4.10 -27.73
N TYR A 365 -26.28 4.43 -27.04
CA TYR A 365 -25.63 5.73 -27.19
C TYR A 365 -24.57 5.75 -28.32
N ASN A 366 -23.83 4.66 -28.53
CA ASN A 366 -22.72 4.61 -29.48
C ASN A 366 -23.04 3.79 -30.73
N ASN A 367 -22.60 4.27 -31.90
CA ASN A 367 -22.67 3.50 -33.15
C ASN A 367 -21.82 2.21 -33.07
N GLU A 368 -22.27 1.14 -33.72
CA GLU A 368 -21.62 -0.19 -33.73
C GLU A 368 -20.17 -0.18 -34.22
N SER A 369 -19.81 0.77 -35.09
CA SER A 369 -18.44 0.90 -35.62
C SER A 369 -17.43 1.43 -34.59
N THR A 370 -17.90 2.05 -33.50
CA THR A 370 -17.07 2.68 -32.47
C THR A 370 -16.22 1.68 -31.68
N ALA A 371 -15.12 2.16 -31.11
CA ALA A 371 -14.31 1.35 -30.18
C ALA A 371 -15.12 0.91 -28.95
N TYR A 372 -16.04 1.77 -28.48
CA TYR A 372 -16.92 1.50 -27.34
C TYR A 372 -17.87 0.33 -27.60
N ALA A 373 -18.59 0.33 -28.73
CA ALA A 373 -19.51 -0.75 -29.08
C ALA A 373 -18.76 -2.09 -29.29
N LYS A 374 -17.56 -2.06 -29.88
CA LYS A 374 -16.68 -3.24 -30.00
C LYS A 374 -16.25 -3.76 -28.63
N CYS A 375 -15.95 -2.87 -27.69
CA CYS A 375 -15.59 -3.24 -26.32
C CYS A 375 -16.78 -3.88 -25.59
N ALA A 376 -17.97 -3.29 -25.70
CA ALA A 376 -19.21 -3.80 -25.11
C ALA A 376 -19.51 -5.23 -25.59
N THR A 377 -19.45 -5.48 -26.91
CA THR A 377 -19.69 -6.81 -27.48
C THR A 377 -18.67 -7.85 -27.02
N LYS A 378 -17.38 -7.48 -26.90
CA LYS A 378 -16.36 -8.39 -26.37
C LYS A 378 -16.59 -8.70 -24.88
N LEU A 379 -16.93 -7.69 -24.09
CA LEU A 379 -17.17 -7.84 -22.66
C LEU A 379 -18.43 -8.68 -22.39
N GLU A 380 -19.52 -8.46 -23.13
CA GLU A 380 -20.75 -9.26 -23.06
C GLU A 380 -20.47 -10.73 -23.36
N LYS A 381 -19.72 -11.02 -24.44
CA LYS A 381 -19.34 -12.40 -24.78
C LYS A 381 -18.51 -13.04 -23.67
N PHE A 382 -17.55 -12.31 -23.11
CA PHE A 382 -16.73 -12.80 -22.01
C PHE A 382 -17.55 -13.06 -20.74
N MET A 383 -18.47 -12.16 -20.40
CA MET A 383 -19.40 -12.33 -19.27
C MET A 383 -20.18 -13.64 -19.40
N TRP A 384 -20.80 -13.91 -20.55
CA TRP A 384 -21.56 -15.13 -20.76
C TRP A 384 -20.70 -16.40 -20.69
N GLN A 385 -19.45 -16.33 -21.15
CA GLN A 385 -18.50 -17.44 -20.98
C GLN A 385 -18.23 -17.73 -19.49
N GLN A 386 -18.06 -16.70 -18.66
CA GLN A 386 -17.86 -16.88 -17.21
C GLN A 386 -19.12 -17.40 -16.51
N VAL A 387 -20.29 -16.83 -16.84
CA VAL A 387 -21.58 -17.27 -16.29
C VAL A 387 -21.84 -18.75 -16.62
N LYS A 388 -21.55 -19.18 -17.85
CA LYS A 388 -21.71 -20.57 -18.28
C LYS A 388 -20.75 -21.55 -17.60
N ALA A 389 -19.56 -21.08 -17.23
CA ALA A 389 -18.57 -21.88 -16.51
C ALA A 389 -19.01 -22.21 -15.07
N ILE A 390 -20.00 -21.48 -14.54
CA ILE A 390 -20.61 -21.71 -13.24
C ILE A 390 -21.82 -22.63 -13.44
N PRO A 391 -21.77 -23.92 -13.01
CA PRO A 391 -22.83 -24.89 -13.28
C PRO A 391 -24.21 -24.43 -12.84
N GLU A 392 -24.29 -23.77 -11.68
CA GLU A 392 -25.52 -23.25 -11.09
C GLU A 392 -26.18 -22.15 -11.93
N TRP A 393 -25.41 -21.41 -12.75
CA TRP A 393 -25.88 -20.26 -13.52
C TRP A 393 -25.90 -20.50 -15.03
N SER A 394 -25.54 -21.72 -15.47
CA SER A 394 -25.48 -22.11 -16.87
C SER A 394 -26.81 -21.93 -17.64
N HIS A 395 -27.93 -21.89 -16.93
CA HIS A 395 -29.27 -21.68 -17.47
C HIS A 395 -29.67 -20.20 -17.63
N LEU A 396 -28.84 -19.26 -17.15
CA LEU A 396 -29.10 -17.82 -17.20
C LEU A 396 -28.68 -17.18 -18.52
N GLU A 397 -27.94 -17.90 -19.36
CA GLU A 397 -27.60 -17.48 -20.73
C GLU A 397 -28.89 -17.47 -21.59
N PRO A 398 -29.24 -16.32 -22.22
CA PRO A 398 -30.45 -16.19 -23.04
C PRO A 398 -30.42 -16.95 -24.36
#